data_AF-A0A175JGR8-F1
#
_entry.id   AF-A0A175JGR8-F1
#
_cell.length_a   1.000
_cell.length_b   1.000
_cell.length_c   1.000
_cell.angle_alpha   90.00
_cell.angle_beta   90.00
_cell.angle_gamma   90.00
#
_symmetry.space_group_name_H-M   'P 1'
#
loop_
_entity.id
_entity.type
_entity.pdbx_description
1 polymer ?
#
loop_
_entity_poly.entity_id
_entity_poly.type
_entity_poly.pdbx_seq_one_letter_code
_entity_poly.pdbx_strand_id
1 'polypeptide(L)'
;MTEPQGFDPTKFKLITRNVLTEYKELPNDLARVQRSMKEEDHPFAQAREYKRALNATKLDKIFAKPFIGNLAGHPDGVTCITRTGNEISYMASGGYDGEVRVWNVGTKQCLYTIQAHDTVCKGISVSTTKIPYIVTCSTDHTCKLWPLSISTEEDSKPAKVNAPLMTYISCLFYLILIIIHFM
;
A
#
# COMPACT_ATOMS: atom_id res chain seq x y z
N MET A 1 34.14 -27.86 -35.25
CA MET A 1 35.59 -27.87 -34.94
C MET A 1 36.25 -26.93 -35.94
N THR A 2 36.38 -25.65 -35.61
CA THR A 2 37.05 -24.65 -36.47
C THR A 2 38.52 -24.60 -36.08
N GLU A 3 39.40 -24.84 -37.06
CA GLU A 3 40.86 -24.85 -36.92
C GLU A 3 41.40 -23.52 -36.38
N PRO A 4 42.46 -23.53 -35.54
CA PRO A 4 43.13 -22.30 -35.15
C PRO A 4 43.86 -21.72 -36.36
N GLN A 5 43.55 -20.46 -36.72
CA GLN A 5 44.26 -19.76 -37.78
C GLN A 5 45.75 -19.68 -37.47
N GLY A 6 46.57 -20.12 -38.43
CA GLY A 6 48.02 -20.13 -38.33
C GLY A 6 48.61 -18.73 -38.10
N PHE A 7 49.58 -18.66 -37.21
CA PHE A 7 50.33 -17.45 -36.87
C PHE A 7 51.41 -17.18 -37.94
N ASP A 8 51.22 -16.16 -38.78
CA ASP A 8 52.23 -15.64 -39.72
C ASP A 8 53.31 -14.85 -38.92
N PRO A 9 54.58 -15.30 -38.85
CA PRO A 9 55.60 -14.68 -37.99
C PRO A 9 56.04 -13.27 -38.43
N THR A 10 55.62 -12.81 -39.61
CA THR A 10 55.97 -11.49 -40.16
C THR A 10 54.89 -10.42 -39.94
N LYS A 11 53.70 -10.80 -39.45
CA LYS A 11 52.59 -9.87 -39.15
C LYS A 11 52.44 -9.70 -37.65
N PHE A 12 52.77 -8.52 -37.14
CA PHE A 12 52.53 -8.13 -35.75
C PHE A 12 51.43 -7.07 -35.67
N LYS A 13 50.44 -7.30 -34.81
CA LYS A 13 49.34 -6.36 -34.52
C LYS A 13 49.38 -6.00 -33.03
N LEU A 14 49.58 -4.72 -32.73
CA LEU A 14 49.51 -4.18 -31.37
C LEU A 14 48.11 -3.66 -31.04
N ILE A 15 47.79 -3.63 -29.75
CA ILE A 15 46.60 -2.95 -29.24
C ILE A 15 46.88 -1.45 -29.24
N THR A 16 46.06 -0.68 -29.95
CA THR A 16 46.06 0.78 -29.92
C THR A 16 44.77 1.26 -29.26
N ARG A 17 44.88 2.02 -28.18
CA ARG A 17 43.72 2.68 -27.54
C ARG A 17 43.57 4.08 -28.11
N ASN A 18 42.36 4.40 -28.59
CA ASN A 18 42.07 5.72 -29.13
C ASN A 18 41.41 6.59 -28.05
N VAL A 19 42.10 7.65 -27.66
CA VAL A 19 41.67 8.65 -26.68
C VAL A 19 40.27 9.20 -27.04
N LEU A 20 39.98 9.47 -28.32
CA LEU A 20 38.68 10.01 -28.73
C LEU A 20 37.50 9.06 -28.44
N THR A 21 37.75 7.75 -28.32
CA THR A 21 36.70 6.77 -27.98
C THR A 21 36.48 6.60 -26.48
N GLU A 22 37.38 7.12 -25.65
CA GLU A 22 37.42 6.96 -24.20
C GLU A 22 37.02 8.25 -23.45
N TYR A 23 37.24 9.43 -24.04
CA TYR A 23 36.93 10.73 -23.43
C TYR A 23 35.62 11.33 -23.95
N LYS A 24 35.08 12.27 -23.17
CA LYS A 24 33.88 13.04 -23.53
C LYS A 24 34.24 14.06 -24.61
N GLU A 25 33.45 14.14 -25.67
CA GLU A 25 33.61 15.21 -26.67
C GLU A 25 33.07 16.55 -26.15
N LEU A 26 31.99 16.51 -25.35
CA LEU A 26 31.39 17.69 -24.70
C LEU A 26 31.52 17.61 -23.16
N PRO A 27 31.64 18.76 -22.45
CA PRO A 27 31.73 18.77 -20.98
C PRO A 27 30.55 18.11 -20.24
N ASN A 28 29.34 18.19 -20.81
CA ASN A 28 28.11 17.63 -20.20
C ASN A 28 27.86 16.16 -20.53
N ASP A 29 28.59 15.55 -21.46
CA ASP A 29 28.38 14.15 -21.80
C ASP A 29 28.84 13.22 -20.67
N LEU A 30 28.28 12.01 -20.61
CA LEU A 30 28.72 10.99 -19.66
C LEU A 30 29.96 10.27 -20.20
N ALA A 31 30.91 9.97 -19.32
CA ALA A 31 32.10 9.23 -19.72
C ALA A 31 31.72 7.79 -20.09
N ARG A 32 32.23 7.31 -21.23
CA ARG A 32 31.95 5.96 -21.70
C ARG A 32 32.69 4.94 -20.84
N VAL A 33 31.96 4.13 -20.08
CA VAL A 33 32.55 3.04 -19.27
C VAL A 33 32.65 1.78 -20.13
N GLN A 34 33.86 1.39 -20.48
CA GLN A 34 34.11 0.08 -21.10
C GLN A 34 34.09 -1.01 -20.01
N ARG A 35 33.32 -2.08 -20.24
CA ARG A 35 33.22 -3.22 -19.32
C ARG A 35 33.59 -4.49 -20.05
N SER A 36 34.46 -5.29 -19.44
CA SER A 36 34.72 -6.68 -19.84
C SER A 36 33.94 -7.61 -18.91
N MET A 37 33.38 -8.69 -19.45
CA MET A 37 32.60 -9.69 -18.69
C MET A 37 33.40 -10.98 -18.41
N LYS A 38 34.69 -11.02 -18.75
CA LYS A 38 35.52 -12.19 -18.50
C LYS A 38 35.65 -12.42 -16.99
N GLU A 39 35.55 -13.68 -16.56
CA GLU A 39 35.62 -14.05 -15.14
C GLU A 39 36.99 -13.72 -14.53
N GLU A 40 38.05 -13.82 -15.33
CA GLU A 40 39.43 -13.46 -14.97
C GLU A 40 39.57 -11.98 -14.55
N ASP A 41 38.81 -11.08 -15.17
CA ASP A 41 38.84 -9.64 -14.88
C ASP A 41 38.10 -9.30 -13.55
N HIS A 42 37.27 -10.22 -13.05
CA HIS A 42 36.44 -10.03 -11.86
C HIS A 42 36.66 -11.14 -10.81
N PRO A 43 37.83 -11.22 -10.18
CA PRO A 43 38.06 -12.19 -9.13
C PRO A 43 37.12 -11.99 -7.94
N PHE A 44 36.84 -13.10 -7.23
CA PHE A 44 36.01 -13.16 -6.01
C PHE A 44 34.54 -12.76 -6.20
N ALA A 45 33.90 -13.20 -7.29
CA ALA A 45 32.47 -12.94 -7.54
C ALA A 45 31.58 -13.32 -6.34
N GLN A 46 31.71 -14.56 -5.84
CA GLN A 46 30.89 -15.06 -4.72
C GLN A 46 31.09 -14.25 -3.43
N ALA A 47 32.33 -13.93 -3.05
CA ALA A 47 32.60 -13.16 -1.82
C ALA A 47 32.09 -11.71 -1.93
N ARG A 48 32.18 -11.11 -3.13
CA ARG A 48 31.64 -9.77 -3.42
C ARG A 48 30.12 -9.76 -3.30
N GLU A 49 29.46 -10.78 -3.83
CA GLU A 49 28.00 -10.95 -3.73
C GLU A 49 27.56 -11.20 -2.29
N TYR A 50 28.27 -12.03 -1.55
CA TYR A 50 28.02 -12.25 -0.13
C TYR A 50 28.09 -10.93 0.67
N LYS A 51 29.13 -10.11 0.45
CA LYS A 51 29.25 -8.81 1.11
C LYS A 51 28.13 -7.85 0.70
N ARG A 52 27.70 -7.88 -0.57
CA ARG A 52 26.55 -7.10 -1.06
C ARG A 52 25.25 -7.53 -0.37
N ALA A 53 24.99 -8.83 -0.26
CA ALA A 53 23.82 -9.36 0.44
C ALA A 53 23.84 -9.03 1.94
N LEU A 54 25.01 -9.16 2.60
CA LEU A 54 25.19 -8.77 4.00
C LEU A 54 24.97 -7.27 4.21
N ASN A 55 25.43 -6.44 3.29
CA ASN A 55 25.15 -5.00 3.35
C ASN A 55 23.67 -4.70 3.09
N ALA A 56 23.03 -5.36 2.13
CA ALA A 56 21.60 -5.18 1.85
C ALA A 56 20.74 -5.52 3.08
N THR A 57 20.95 -6.69 3.69
CA THR A 57 20.23 -7.09 4.91
C THR A 57 20.48 -6.16 6.10
N LYS A 58 21.69 -5.60 6.23
CA LYS A 58 21.98 -4.56 7.23
C LYS A 58 21.21 -3.27 6.93
N LEU A 59 21.19 -2.83 5.67
CA LEU A 59 20.45 -1.64 5.26
C LEU A 59 18.95 -1.84 5.49
N ASP A 60 18.37 -2.97 5.12
CA ASP A 60 16.95 -3.28 5.35
C ASP A 60 16.58 -3.16 6.84
N LYS A 61 17.43 -3.68 7.73
CA LYS A 61 17.23 -3.55 9.19
C LYS A 61 17.34 -2.11 9.67
N ILE A 62 18.28 -1.33 9.13
CA ILE A 62 18.46 0.09 9.47
C ILE A 62 17.27 0.93 8.98
N PHE A 63 16.71 0.57 7.81
CA PHE A 63 15.59 1.26 7.19
C PHE A 63 14.21 0.71 7.59
N ALA A 64 14.15 -0.32 8.45
CA ALA A 64 12.90 -0.87 8.96
C ALA A 64 12.19 0.14 9.87
N LYS A 65 11.37 1.01 9.27
CA LYS A 65 10.51 1.99 9.92
C LYS A 65 9.05 1.65 9.59
N PRO A 66 8.47 0.61 10.23
CA PRO A 66 7.16 0.08 9.84
C PRO A 66 6.00 1.03 10.15
N PHE A 67 6.18 1.95 11.09
CA PHE A 67 5.16 2.90 11.49
C PHE A 67 5.14 4.11 10.54
N ILE A 68 4.07 4.22 9.74
CA ILE A 68 3.85 5.33 8.79
C ILE A 68 3.08 6.50 9.46
N GLY A 69 2.24 6.20 10.45
CA GLY A 69 1.48 7.18 11.20
C GLY A 69 0.19 6.61 11.77
N ASN A 70 -0.57 7.48 12.41
CA ASN A 70 -1.87 7.20 13.00
C ASN A 70 -2.96 8.04 12.32
N LEU A 71 -4.19 7.58 12.46
CA LEU A 71 -5.39 8.38 12.21
C LEU A 71 -5.80 9.02 13.56
N ALA A 72 -6.56 10.12 13.52
CA ALA A 72 -7.10 10.68 14.75
C ALA A 72 -7.93 9.60 15.47
N GLY A 73 -7.61 9.32 16.73
CA GLY A 73 -8.26 8.22 17.45
C GLY A 73 -9.76 8.42 17.65
N HIS A 74 -10.46 7.33 17.91
CA HIS A 74 -11.75 7.39 18.58
C HIS A 74 -11.54 7.84 20.04
N PRO A 75 -12.58 8.40 20.71
CA PRO A 75 -12.49 8.76 22.13
C PRO A 75 -12.19 7.54 23.01
N ASP A 76 -12.81 6.40 22.69
CA ASP A 76 -12.53 5.09 23.29
C ASP A 76 -11.87 4.11 22.29
N GLY A 77 -11.66 2.86 22.71
CA GLY A 77 -11.03 1.80 21.94
C GLY A 77 -11.80 1.43 20.67
N VAL A 78 -11.05 1.13 19.61
CA VAL A 78 -11.61 0.65 18.34
C VAL A 78 -11.89 -0.85 18.42
N THR A 79 -13.14 -1.24 18.22
CA THR A 79 -13.59 -2.63 18.30
C THR A 79 -13.64 -3.30 16.93
N CYS A 80 -13.90 -2.54 15.87
CA CYS A 80 -14.08 -3.06 14.52
C CYS A 80 -13.56 -2.10 13.46
N ILE A 81 -13.05 -2.65 12.36
CA ILE A 81 -12.50 -1.92 11.21
C ILE A 81 -12.91 -2.66 9.95
N THR A 82 -13.35 -1.92 8.92
CA THR A 82 -13.70 -2.45 7.60
C THR A 82 -13.18 -1.52 6.51
N ARG A 83 -12.64 -2.08 5.44
CA ARG A 83 -12.26 -1.33 4.23
C ARG A 83 -13.44 -1.23 3.28
N THR A 84 -13.60 -0.10 2.60
CA THR A 84 -14.56 0.00 1.49
C THR A 84 -14.09 -0.88 0.33
N GLY A 85 -14.98 -1.72 -0.20
CA GLY A 85 -14.62 -2.67 -1.27
C GLY A 85 -14.28 -2.00 -2.60
N ASN A 86 -14.93 -0.87 -2.89
CA ASN A 86 -14.86 -0.21 -4.20
C ASN A 86 -13.66 0.74 -4.33
N GLU A 87 -13.14 1.28 -3.22
CA GLU A 87 -12.09 2.30 -3.22
C GLU A 87 -11.06 2.01 -2.12
N ILE A 88 -9.76 2.07 -2.48
CA ILE A 88 -8.65 1.77 -1.57
C ILE A 88 -8.45 2.88 -0.53
N SER A 89 -8.86 4.11 -0.85
CA SER A 89 -8.61 5.28 -0.02
C SER A 89 -9.52 5.38 1.20
N TYR A 90 -10.61 4.61 1.28
CA TYR A 90 -11.59 4.76 2.35
C TYR A 90 -11.67 3.56 3.28
N MET A 91 -11.77 3.86 4.57
CA MET A 91 -11.86 2.86 5.64
C MET A 91 -12.86 3.31 6.70
N ALA A 92 -13.70 2.39 7.17
CA ALA A 92 -14.60 2.62 8.29
C ALA A 92 -14.05 1.96 9.56
N SER A 93 -14.33 2.58 10.71
CA SER A 93 -13.94 2.09 12.03
C SER A 93 -15.05 2.35 13.03
N GLY A 94 -15.27 1.42 13.95
CA GLY A 94 -16.25 1.53 15.03
C GLY A 94 -15.57 1.54 16.38
N GLY A 95 -15.99 2.48 17.23
CA GLY A 95 -15.53 2.62 18.60
C GLY A 95 -16.42 1.86 19.60
N TYR A 96 -15.90 1.73 20.80
CA TYR A 96 -16.65 1.27 21.96
C TYR A 96 -17.77 2.24 22.37
N ASP A 97 -17.61 3.54 22.07
CA ASP A 97 -18.60 4.61 22.29
C ASP A 97 -19.85 4.53 21.39
N GLY A 98 -19.90 3.57 20.46
CA GLY A 98 -20.96 3.50 19.44
C GLY A 98 -20.79 4.48 18.28
N GLU A 99 -19.73 5.30 18.29
CA GLU A 99 -19.29 6.12 17.15
C GLU A 99 -18.71 5.27 16.03
N VAL A 100 -19.15 5.54 14.80
CA VAL A 100 -18.57 5.00 13.58
C VAL A 100 -17.95 6.15 12.78
N ARG A 101 -16.66 6.00 12.45
CA ARG A 101 -15.92 7.00 11.67
C ARG A 101 -15.47 6.44 10.34
N VAL A 102 -15.62 7.25 9.29
CA VAL A 102 -15.12 6.96 7.95
C VAL A 102 -13.90 7.84 7.70
N TRP A 103 -12.81 7.19 7.32
CA TRP A 103 -11.48 7.76 7.13
C TRP A 103 -11.11 7.79 5.66
N ASN A 104 -10.41 8.85 5.27
CA ASN A 104 -9.58 8.85 4.08
C ASN A 104 -8.14 8.50 4.48
N VAL A 105 -7.64 7.35 4.02
CA VAL A 105 -6.29 6.83 4.31
C VAL A 105 -5.21 7.71 3.66
N GLY A 106 -5.49 8.29 2.49
CA GLY A 106 -4.52 9.13 1.77
C GLY A 106 -4.24 10.45 2.50
N THR A 107 -5.28 11.15 2.95
CA THR A 107 -5.15 12.42 3.68
C THR A 107 -5.06 12.25 5.19
N LYS A 108 -5.32 11.05 5.70
CA LYS A 108 -5.41 10.72 7.14
C LYS A 108 -6.49 11.51 7.90
N GLN A 109 -7.51 11.98 7.19
CA GLN A 109 -8.59 12.80 7.75
C GLN A 109 -9.87 11.98 7.96
N CYS A 110 -10.65 12.39 8.97
CA CYS A 110 -11.99 11.86 9.22
C CYS A 110 -12.99 12.58 8.32
N LEU A 111 -13.67 11.85 7.44
CA LEU A 111 -14.69 12.42 6.55
C LEU A 111 -16.04 12.51 7.25
N TYR A 112 -16.41 11.44 7.95
CA TYR A 112 -17.71 11.30 8.59
C TYR A 112 -17.56 10.76 10.00
N THR A 113 -18.32 11.34 10.92
CA THR A 113 -18.50 10.82 12.28
C THR A 113 -19.98 10.59 12.49
N ILE A 114 -20.35 9.32 12.68
CA ILE A 114 -21.73 8.85 12.76
C ILE A 114 -21.94 8.31 14.16
N GLN A 115 -22.83 8.94 14.94
CA GLN A 115 -23.29 8.35 16.20
C GLN A 115 -24.27 7.22 15.84
N ALA A 116 -23.74 6.02 15.65
CA ALA A 116 -24.54 4.92 15.15
C ALA A 116 -25.37 4.30 16.27
N HIS A 117 -24.79 4.08 17.44
CA HIS A 117 -25.40 3.35 18.54
C HIS A 117 -25.13 4.04 19.87
N ASP A 118 -25.93 3.71 20.88
CA ASP A 118 -25.73 4.22 22.25
C ASP A 118 -24.77 3.31 23.03
N THR A 119 -24.62 2.06 22.60
CA THR A 119 -23.61 1.14 23.11
C THR A 119 -22.62 0.69 22.02
N VAL A 120 -21.78 -0.28 22.38
CA VAL A 120 -20.62 -0.76 21.63
C VAL A 120 -20.98 -1.22 20.23
N CYS A 121 -20.33 -0.62 19.23
CA CYS A 121 -20.37 -1.14 17.87
C CYS A 121 -19.55 -2.44 17.81
N LYS A 122 -20.21 -3.59 17.58
CA LYS A 122 -19.56 -4.91 17.55
C LYS A 122 -19.05 -5.28 16.16
N GLY A 123 -19.68 -4.75 15.12
CA GLY A 123 -19.33 -5.07 13.75
C GLY A 123 -19.78 -4.02 12.75
N ILE A 124 -18.97 -3.84 11.72
CA ILE A 124 -19.24 -2.96 10.58
C ILE A 124 -19.05 -3.78 9.30
N SER A 125 -19.98 -3.64 8.36
CA SER A 125 -19.82 -4.17 7.01
C SER A 125 -20.14 -3.08 5.99
N VAL A 126 -19.44 -3.12 4.86
CA VAL A 126 -19.62 -2.19 3.75
C VAL A 126 -20.05 -2.99 2.54
N SER A 127 -21.11 -2.53 1.86
CA SER A 127 -21.57 -3.18 0.63
C SER A 127 -20.60 -2.95 -0.52
N THR A 128 -20.32 -3.99 -1.30
CA THR A 128 -19.53 -3.99 -2.55
C THR A 128 -20.34 -3.58 -3.78
N THR A 129 -21.62 -3.24 -3.61
CA THR A 129 -22.53 -2.88 -4.71
C THR A 129 -22.32 -1.44 -5.18
N LYS A 130 -22.91 -1.06 -6.34
CA LYS A 130 -22.82 0.28 -6.95
C LYS A 130 -23.20 1.45 -6.04
N ILE A 131 -24.06 1.23 -5.04
CA ILE A 131 -24.40 2.24 -4.04
C ILE A 131 -23.70 1.86 -2.74
N PRO A 132 -22.81 2.70 -2.20
CA PRO A 132 -22.09 2.35 -0.98
C PRO A 132 -23.00 2.54 0.23
N TYR A 133 -23.30 1.43 0.92
CA TYR A 133 -23.99 1.41 2.20
C TYR A 133 -23.07 0.86 3.28
N ILE A 134 -23.21 1.39 4.49
CA ILE A 134 -22.56 0.88 5.69
C ILE A 134 -23.62 0.25 6.58
N VAL A 135 -23.41 -1.00 6.97
CA VAL A 135 -24.20 -1.69 7.96
C VAL A 135 -23.41 -1.72 9.26
N THR A 136 -24.06 -1.31 10.34
CA THR A 136 -23.48 -1.25 11.68
C THR A 136 -24.30 -2.12 12.62
N CYS A 137 -23.64 -2.94 13.44
CA CYS A 137 -24.25 -3.84 14.40
C CYS A 137 -23.75 -3.49 15.81
N SER A 138 -24.67 -3.42 16.78
CA SER A 138 -24.36 -3.08 18.17
C SER A 138 -24.83 -4.13 19.17
N THR A 139 -24.32 -4.05 20.40
CA THR A 139 -24.86 -4.74 21.58
C THR A 139 -26.28 -4.33 21.93
N ASP A 140 -26.79 -3.22 21.39
CA ASP A 140 -28.18 -2.75 21.53
C ASP A 140 -29.23 -3.63 20.81
N HIS A 141 -28.81 -4.78 20.25
CA HIS A 141 -29.65 -5.66 19.41
C HIS A 141 -30.24 -4.98 18.17
N THR A 142 -29.68 -3.84 17.77
CA THR A 142 -30.07 -3.12 16.57
C THR A 142 -28.98 -3.17 15.50
N CYS A 143 -29.41 -3.25 14.25
CA CYS A 143 -28.56 -3.03 13.09
C CYS A 143 -29.06 -1.79 12.36
N LYS A 144 -28.17 -0.86 12.05
CA LYS A 144 -28.51 0.36 11.32
C LYS A 144 -27.79 0.40 9.98
N LEU A 145 -28.53 0.74 8.94
CA LEU A 145 -28.02 0.93 7.58
C LEU A 145 -27.86 2.42 7.30
N TRP A 146 -26.68 2.79 6.83
CA TRP A 146 -26.28 4.16 6.55
C TRP A 146 -25.93 4.32 5.07
N PRO A 147 -26.42 5.38 4.39
CA PRO A 147 -25.94 5.73 3.08
C PRO A 147 -24.55 6.35 3.20
N LEU A 148 -23.63 5.90 2.37
CA LEU A 148 -22.32 6.53 2.24
C LEU A 148 -22.29 7.28 0.91
N SER A 149 -22.67 8.55 0.94
CA SER A 149 -22.48 9.46 -0.19
C SER A 149 -21.10 10.11 -0.06
N ILE A 150 -20.07 9.49 -0.62
CA ILE A 150 -18.76 10.12 -0.74
C ILE A 150 -18.89 11.22 -1.81
N SER A 151 -19.19 12.44 -1.40
CA SER A 151 -18.93 13.61 -2.23
C SER A 151 -17.44 13.89 -2.18
N THR A 152 -16.80 14.04 -3.34
CA THR A 152 -15.38 14.41 -3.46
C THR A 152 -15.14 15.89 -3.11
N GLU A 153 -15.92 16.45 -2.18
CA GLU A 153 -15.84 17.85 -1.80
C GLU A 153 -14.94 17.98 -0.58
N GLU A 154 -13.90 18.79 -0.73
CA GLU A 154 -12.80 19.03 0.20
C GLU A 154 -13.22 19.84 1.44
N ASP A 155 -14.33 19.47 2.07
CA ASP A 155 -14.77 20.13 3.29
C ASP A 155 -14.03 19.54 4.49
N SER A 156 -13.08 20.36 4.97
CA SER A 156 -12.20 20.18 6.13
C SER A 156 -12.87 19.82 7.48
N LYS A 157 -14.17 19.50 7.53
CA LYS A 157 -14.91 19.20 8.75
C LYS A 157 -15.64 17.87 8.61
N PRO A 158 -15.56 16.98 9.62
CA PRO A 158 -16.31 15.73 9.59
C PRO A 158 -17.80 16.05 9.58
N ALA A 159 -18.50 15.72 8.51
CA ALA A 159 -19.95 15.88 8.45
C ALA A 159 -20.58 14.84 9.38
N LYS A 160 -21.45 15.30 10.27
CA LYS A 160 -22.26 14.42 11.12
C LYS A 160 -23.47 13.96 10.32
N VAL A 161 -23.53 12.68 9.98
CA VAL A 161 -24.73 12.07 9.36
C VAL A 161 -25.67 11.68 10.50
N ASN A 162 -26.82 12.38 10.59
CA ASN A 162 -27.68 12.28 11.77
C ASN A 162 -28.83 11.26 11.63
N ALA A 163 -29.06 10.64 10.47
CA ALA A 163 -30.21 9.76 10.27
C ALA A 163 -29.83 8.41 9.62
N PRO A 164 -30.16 7.27 10.25
CA PRO A 164 -30.06 5.97 9.60
C PRO A 164 -31.17 5.83 8.55
N LEU A 165 -30.89 5.15 7.44
CA LEU A 165 -31.91 4.85 6.42
C LEU A 165 -32.92 3.82 6.93
N MET A 166 -32.43 2.82 7.67
CA MET A 166 -33.29 1.80 8.25
C MET A 166 -32.67 1.23 9.52
N THR A 167 -33.51 1.00 10.53
CA THR A 167 -33.17 0.35 11.79
C THR A 167 -33.82 -1.03 11.84
N TYR A 168 -33.02 -2.08 11.92
CA TYR A 168 -33.49 -3.44 12.04
C TYR A 168 -33.32 -3.92 13.48
N ILE A 169 -34.35 -4.57 14.01
CA ILE A 169 -34.35 -5.19 15.34
C ILE A 169 -34.18 -6.70 15.14
N SER A 170 -33.45 -7.33 16.08
CA SER A 170 -32.92 -8.71 16.13
C SER A 170 -33.63 -9.86 15.40
N CYS A 171 -34.92 -9.79 15.09
CA CYS A 171 -35.66 -10.88 14.43
C CYS A 171 -35.24 -11.14 12.97
N LEU A 172 -34.55 -10.19 12.31
CA LEU A 172 -34.08 -10.33 10.91
C LEU A 172 -32.56 -10.59 10.79
N PHE A 173 -31.87 -10.80 11.92
CA PHE A 173 -30.41 -10.82 12.01
C PHE A 173 -29.74 -11.99 11.26
N TYR A 174 -30.35 -13.18 11.29
CA TYR A 174 -29.82 -14.37 10.59
C TYR A 174 -29.88 -14.24 9.07
N LEU A 175 -30.90 -13.56 8.54
CA LEU A 175 -31.10 -13.43 7.09
C LEU A 175 -30.05 -12.50 6.46
N ILE A 176 -29.69 -11.41 7.15
CA ILE A 176 -28.80 -10.38 6.63
C ILE A 176 -27.34 -10.83 6.67
N LEU A 177 -26.93 -11.61 7.67
CA LEU A 177 -25.57 -12.15 7.77
C LEU A 177 -25.28 -13.16 6.64
N ILE A 178 -26.30 -13.90 6.20
CA ILE A 178 -26.22 -14.80 5.03
C ILE A 178 -26.14 -13.99 3.73
N ILE A 179 -26.93 -12.92 3.59
CA ILE A 179 -26.93 -12.10 2.36
C ILE A 179 -25.62 -11.32 2.18
N ILE A 180 -25.00 -10.83 3.26
CA ILE A 180 -23.75 -10.07 3.21
C ILE A 180 -22.53 -10.96 2.95
N HIS A 181 -22.55 -12.23 3.36
CA HIS A 181 -21.43 -13.14 3.06
C HIS A 181 -21.46 -13.65 1.59
N PHE A 182 -22.62 -13.59 0.93
CA PHE A 182 -22.84 -14.08 -0.43
C PHE A 182 -22.89 -12.98 -1.52
N MET A 183 -22.68 -11.70 -1.20
CA MET A 183 -22.56 -10.58 -2.16
C MET A 183 -21.20 -9.89 -2.05
#